data_AF-A0A651FUA9-F1
#
_entry.id   AF-A0A651FUA9-F1
#
_cell.length_a   1.000
_cell.length_b   1.000
_cell.length_c   1.000
_cell.angle_alpha   90.00
_cell.angle_beta   90.00
_cell.angle_gamma   90.00
#
_symmetry.space_group_name_H-M   'P 1'
#
loop_
_entity.id
_entity.type
_entity.pdbx_description
1 polymer ?
#
loop_
_entity_poly.entity_id
_entity_poly.type
_entity_poly.pdbx_seq_one_letter_code
_entity_poly.pdbx_strand_id
1 'polypeptide(L)'
;MPDNEPKFSELPIETQRFLRDLRPEDIGLLSEGMRLAKATLTIGKFFKWTLVTILGAFVGMAMLGDSIVKVKDQFSKLMGWG
;
A
#
# COMPACT_ATOMS: atom_id res chain seq x y z
N MET A 1 9.28 -26.18 36.76
CA MET A 1 8.79 -25.57 35.51
C MET A 1 9.09 -24.09 35.62
N PRO A 2 9.85 -23.45 34.72
CA PRO A 2 9.91 -21.98 34.71
C PRO A 2 8.49 -21.46 34.45
N ASP A 3 8.03 -20.59 35.34
CA ASP A 3 6.71 -20.00 35.45
C ASP A 3 6.60 -18.68 34.67
N ASN A 4 7.28 -18.62 33.52
CA ASN A 4 7.37 -17.46 32.65
C ASN A 4 6.16 -17.31 31.70
N GLU A 5 5.05 -18.00 31.98
CA GLU A 5 3.79 -17.76 31.27
C GLU A 5 3.13 -16.51 31.87
N PRO A 6 2.92 -15.45 31.06
CA PRO A 6 2.28 -14.23 31.54
C PRO A 6 0.90 -14.56 32.10
N LYS A 7 0.69 -14.23 33.38
CA LYS A 7 -0.55 -14.59 34.07
C LYS A 7 -1.68 -13.69 33.60
N PHE A 8 -2.87 -14.28 33.43
CA PHE A 8 -4.08 -13.52 33.06
C PHE A 8 -4.33 -12.32 34.00
N SER A 9 -3.99 -12.46 35.29
CA SER A 9 -4.10 -11.41 36.30
C SER A 9 -3.17 -10.22 36.10
N GLU A 10 -2.11 -10.36 35.30
CA GLU A 10 -1.12 -9.32 35.01
C GLU A 10 -1.53 -8.45 33.80
N LEU A 11 -2.59 -8.84 33.09
CA LEU A 11 -3.13 -8.07 31.97
C LEU A 11 -3.87 -6.82 32.49
N PRO A 12 -3.92 -5.73 31.71
CA PRO A 12 -4.80 -4.60 31.99
C PRO A 12 -6.25 -5.05 32.20
N ILE A 13 -6.96 -4.41 33.15
CA ILE A 13 -8.34 -4.78 33.53
C ILE A 13 -9.28 -4.83 32.32
N GLU A 14 -9.11 -3.94 31.34
CA GLU A 14 -9.91 -3.93 30.12
C GLU A 14 -9.66 -5.17 29.25
N THR A 15 -8.40 -5.58 29.08
CA THR A 15 -8.04 -6.80 28.35
C THR A 15 -8.58 -8.04 29.04
N GLN A 16 -8.54 -8.09 30.37
CA GLN A 16 -9.12 -9.20 31.13
C GLN A 16 -10.64 -9.29 30.91
N ARG A 17 -11.37 -8.18 30.95
CA ARG A 17 -12.81 -8.17 30.68
C ARG A 17 -13.11 -8.59 29.25
N PHE A 18 -12.38 -8.02 28.29
CA PHE A 18 -12.53 -8.36 26.87
C PHE A 18 -12.33 -9.85 26.61
N LEU A 19 -11.27 -10.45 27.14
CA LEU A 19 -10.99 -11.87 26.97
C LEU A 19 -11.99 -12.78 27.70
N ARG A 20 -12.52 -12.33 28.85
CA ARG A 20 -13.53 -13.05 29.61
C ARG A 20 -14.90 -13.05 28.92
N ASP A 21 -15.23 -11.96 28.25
CA ASP A 21 -16.52 -11.80 27.56
C ASP A 21 -16.47 -12.30 26.10
N LEU A 22 -15.29 -12.72 25.62
CA LEU A 22 -15.07 -13.18 24.25
C LEU A 22 -15.71 -14.54 24.02
N ARG A 23 -16.79 -14.59 23.24
CA ARG A 23 -17.40 -15.86 22.83
C ARG A 23 -16.60 -16.51 21.70
N PRO A 24 -16.67 -17.84 21.54
CA PRO A 24 -16.00 -18.53 20.43
C PRO A 24 -16.36 -17.95 19.06
N GLU A 25 -17.60 -17.48 18.89
CA GLU A 25 -18.07 -16.82 17.68
C GLU A 25 -17.34 -15.48 17.40
N ASP A 26 -17.08 -14.68 18.43
CA ASP A 26 -16.42 -13.38 18.32
C ASP A 26 -14.94 -13.53 17.94
N ILE A 27 -14.29 -14.60 18.39
CA ILE A 27 -12.90 -14.95 18.03
C ILE A 27 -12.78 -15.19 16.52
N GLY A 28 -13.76 -15.89 15.94
CA GLY A 28 -13.82 -16.12 14.48
C GLY A 28 -13.93 -14.81 13.71
N LEU A 29 -14.86 -13.94 14.13
CA LEU A 29 -15.09 -12.65 13.49
C LEU A 29 -13.87 -11.72 13.58
N LEU A 30 -13.20 -11.69 14.74
CA LEU A 30 -11.99 -10.89 14.93
C LEU A 30 -10.83 -11.39 14.07
N SER A 31 -10.67 -12.70 13.92
CA SER A 31 -9.66 -13.30 13.03
C SER A 31 -9.89 -12.91 11.57
N GLU A 32 -11.14 -12.97 11.11
CA GLU A 32 -11.52 -12.54 9.76
C GLU A 32 -11.31 -11.03 9.55
N GLY A 33 -11.75 -10.21 10.52
CA GLY A 33 -11.56 -8.76 10.48
C GLY A 33 -10.08 -8.36 10.45
N MET A 34 -9.23 -9.05 11.19
CA MET A 34 -7.79 -8.79 11.22
C MET A 34 -7.10 -9.19 9.91
N ARG A 35 -7.55 -10.29 9.28
CA ARG A 35 -7.08 -10.70 7.95
C ARG A 35 -7.46 -9.67 6.88
N LEU A 36 -8.69 -9.15 6.96
CA LEU A 36 -9.18 -8.09 6.08
C LEU A 36 -8.38 -6.80 6.27
N ALA A 37 -8.18 -6.38 7.52
CA ALA A 37 -7.41 -5.18 7.86
C ALA A 37 -5.95 -5.28 7.36
N LYS A 38 -5.30 -6.43 7.54
CA LYS A 38 -3.95 -6.67 7.00
C LYS A 38 -3.92 -6.57 5.48
N ALA A 39 -4.93 -7.09 4.78
CA ALA A 39 -5.02 -6.97 3.32
C ALA A 39 -5.20 -5.51 2.89
N THR A 40 -6.08 -4.76 3.54
CA THR A 40 -6.31 -3.33 3.24
C THR A 40 -5.07 -2.47 3.50
N LEU A 41 -4.38 -2.69 4.62
CA LEU A 41 -3.13 -1.98 4.93
C LEU A 41 -2.04 -2.24 3.89
N THR A 42 -1.99 -3.47 3.35
CA THR A 42 -1.02 -3.85 2.31
C THR A 42 -1.30 -3.13 0.99
N ILE A 43 -2.58 -2.96 0.62
CA ILE A 43 -2.98 -2.34 -0.65
C ILE A 43 -2.86 -0.81 -0.62
N GLY A 44 -3.00 -0.17 0.55
CA GLY A 44 -2.98 1.30 0.66
C GLY A 44 -1.69 1.97 0.17
N LYS A 45 -0.52 1.40 0.50
CA LYS A 45 0.77 1.93 0.02
C LYS A 45 0.93 1.72 -1.48
N PHE A 46 0.53 0.56 -2.00
CA PHE A 46 0.58 0.26 -3.43
C PHE A 46 -0.29 1.24 -4.24
N PHE A 47 -1.53 1.48 -3.80
CA PHE A 47 -2.46 2.36 -4.49
C PHE A 47 -1.96 3.80 -4.60
N LYS A 48 -1.34 4.33 -3.54
CA LYS A 48 -0.69 5.65 -3.55
C LYS A 48 0.37 5.74 -4.65
N TRP A 49 1.24 4.74 -4.75
CA TRP A 49 2.29 4.71 -5.77
C TRP A 49 1.74 4.48 -7.18
N THR A 50 0.69 3.67 -7.33
CA THR A 50 0.00 3.48 -8.63
C THR A 50 -0.48 4.80 -9.20
N LEU A 51 -1.13 5.65 -8.40
CA LEU A 51 -1.59 6.98 -8.84
C LEU A 51 -0.43 7.89 -9.28
N VAL A 52 0.66 7.91 -8.51
CA VAL A 52 1.86 8.69 -8.87
C VAL A 52 2.47 8.18 -10.18
N THR A 53 2.56 6.86 -10.37
CA THR A 53 3.05 6.26 -11.61
C THR A 53 2.16 6.61 -12.80
N ILE A 54 0.84 6.56 -12.65
CA ILE A 54 -0.10 6.93 -13.72
C ILE A 54 0.09 8.39 -14.12
N LEU A 55 0.09 9.31 -13.15
CA LEU A 55 0.28 10.74 -13.41
C LEU A 55 1.65 11.02 -14.04
N GLY A 56 2.71 10.41 -13.51
CA GLY A 56 4.06 10.51 -14.06
C GLY A 56 4.16 9.95 -15.48
N ALA A 57 3.47 8.84 -15.77
CA ALA A 57 3.43 8.25 -17.11
C ALA A 57 2.71 9.17 -18.11
N PHE A 58 1.58 9.77 -17.73
CA PHE A 58 0.87 10.73 -18.60
C PHE A 58 1.74 11.95 -18.93
N VAL A 59 2.34 12.58 -17.92
CA VAL A 59 3.21 13.75 -18.11
C VAL A 59 4.45 13.37 -18.92
N GLY A 60 5.11 12.27 -18.56
CA GLY A 60 6.30 11.77 -19.26
C GLY A 60 6.02 11.44 -20.72
N MET A 61 4.88 10.79 -21.01
CA MET A 61 4.50 10.44 -22.37
C MET A 61 4.18 11.67 -23.22
N ALA A 62 3.50 12.67 -22.66
CA ALA A 62 3.24 13.95 -23.33
C ALA A 62 4.56 14.67 -23.70
N MET A 63 5.51 14.72 -22.76
CA MET A 63 6.80 15.39 -22.99
C MET A 63 7.70 14.65 -23.99
N LEU A 64 7.64 13.31 -24.03
CA LEU A 64 8.39 12.51 -24.99
C LEU A 64 7.91 12.75 -26.44
N GLY A 65 6.60 12.91 -26.65
CA GLY A 65 6.05 13.25 -27.96
C GLY A 65 6.63 14.55 -28.52
N ASP A 66 6.59 15.62 -27.72
CA ASP A 66 7.13 16.93 -28.12
C ASP A 66 8.65 16.89 -28.33
N SER A 67 9.37 16.12 -27.51
CA SER A 67 10.83 16.04 -27.58
C SER A 67 11.30 15.27 -28.80
N ILE A 68 10.63 14.17 -29.17
CA ILE A 68 10.96 13.38 -30.37
C ILE A 68 10.75 14.22 -31.64
N VAL A 69 9.67 14.99 -31.70
CA VAL A 69 9.40 15.89 -32.84
C VAL A 69 10.47 16.97 -32.95
N LYS A 70 10.85 17.61 -31.83
CA LYS A 70 11.91 18.63 -31.80
C LYS A 70 13.26 18.07 -32.24
N VAL A 71 13.65 16.91 -31.74
CA VAL A 71 14.92 16.27 -32.10
C VAL A 71 14.94 15.89 -33.58
N LYS A 72 13.84 15.38 -34.12
CA LYS A 72 13.71 15.06 -35.55
C LYS A 72 13.78 16.31 -36.43
N ASP A 73 13.12 17.40 -36.04
CA ASP A 73 13.16 18.67 -36.76
C ASP A 73 14.57 19.27 -36.81
N GLN A 74 15.26 19.26 -35.66
CA GLN A 74 16.66 19.71 -35.57
C GLN A 74 17.59 18.85 -36.43
N PHE A 75 17.41 17.52 -36.41
CA PHE A 75 18.21 16.60 -37.20
C PHE A 75 17.99 16.78 -38.72
N SER A 76 16.73 16.97 -39.15
CA SER A 76 16.40 17.25 -40.56
C SER A 76 17.08 18.52 -41.06
N LYS A 77 17.06 19.59 -40.25
CA LYS A 77 17.72 20.87 -40.56
C LYS A 77 19.24 20.74 -40.64
N LEU A 78 19.84 19.93 -39.77
CA LEU A 78 21.29 19.70 -39.75
C LEU A 78 21.78 18.88 -40.95
N MET A 79 20.95 17.95 -41.44
CA MET A 79 21.25 17.09 -42.59
C MET A 79 21.02 17.76 -43.94
N GLY A 80 20.63 19.05 -43.97
CA GLY A 80 20.44 19.79 -45.22
C GLY A 80 19.29 19.27 -46.10
N TRP A 81 18.36 18.50 -45.53
CA TRP A 81 17.08 18.17 -46.15
C TRP A 81 16.05 19.20 -45.69
N GLY A 82 16.06 20.35 -46.34
CA GLY A 82 15.14 21.47 -46.18
C GLY A 82 15.17 22.34 -47.43
#